data_AF-A0A8T3Q6N7-F1
#
_entry.id   AF-A0A8T3Q6N7-F1
#
_cell.length_a   1.000
_cell.length_b   1.000
_cell.length_c   1.000
_cell.angle_alpha   90.00
_cell.angle_beta   90.00
_cell.angle_gamma   90.00
#
_symmetry.space_group_name_H-M   'P 1'
#
loop_
_entity.id
_entity.type
_entity.pdbx_description
1 polymer ?
#
loop_
_entity_poly.entity_id
_entity_poly.type
_entity_poly.pdbx_seq_one_letter_code
_entity_poly.pdbx_strand_id
1 'polypeptide(L)'
;MTAVAFFNRARELLDQVERTQLPAIRQAAEACASSIGDGKLVHLFGTGHGAIPALEAFPRSGSLVGFHAIAELPITLLHHVWGDMGVAQYRFLHRQEGYGQAILEAHRLDPADTLILFSHSGINAVILDMAHTAKAQGLTVVGVTSRPHSSEVQPRHSSGKRLYEVADVVIDTGAPLGDA
;
A
#
# COMPACT_ATOMS: atom_id res chain seq x y z
N MET A 1 13.64 -6.47 24.02
CA MET A 1 14.38 -7.22 22.98
C MET A 1 15.84 -6.76 23.01
N THR A 2 16.82 -7.67 22.95
CA THR A 2 18.24 -7.26 22.83
C THR A 2 18.56 -6.88 21.39
N ALA A 3 19.64 -6.12 21.16
CA ALA A 3 20.07 -5.77 19.80
C ALA A 3 20.32 -7.01 18.93
N VAL A 4 20.93 -8.06 19.50
CA VAL A 4 21.15 -9.34 18.80
C VAL A 4 19.83 -10.01 18.43
N ALA A 5 18.87 -10.05 19.37
CA ALA A 5 17.55 -10.62 19.09
C ALA A 5 16.80 -9.83 18.00
N PHE A 6 16.94 -8.51 17.97
CA PHE A 6 16.37 -7.66 16.92
C PHE A 6 16.94 -8.01 15.54
N PHE A 7 18.28 -8.04 15.40
CA PHE A 7 18.90 -8.36 14.12
C PHE A 7 18.58 -9.78 13.64
N ASN A 8 18.54 -10.75 14.55
CA ASN A 8 18.14 -12.11 14.21
C ASN A 8 16.69 -12.15 13.72
N ARG A 9 15.77 -11.48 14.43
CA ARG A 9 14.36 -11.44 14.03
C ARG A 9 14.16 -10.75 12.68
N ALA A 10 14.88 -9.66 12.42
CA ALA A 10 14.84 -8.97 11.14
C ALA A 10 15.31 -9.87 9.99
N ARG A 11 16.40 -10.63 10.19
CA ARG A 11 16.89 -11.61 9.20
C ARG A 11 15.87 -12.71 8.94
N GLU A 12 15.27 -13.28 9.98
CA GLU A 12 14.25 -14.31 9.83
C GLU A 12 13.06 -13.84 8.96
N LEU A 13 12.63 -12.59 9.16
CA LEU A 13 11.55 -11.99 8.35
C LEU A 13 11.99 -11.79 6.90
N LEU A 14 13.21 -11.30 6.66
CA LEU A 14 13.76 -11.15 5.31
C LEU A 14 13.88 -12.50 4.60
N ASP A 15 14.43 -13.52 5.27
CA ASP A 15 14.56 -14.88 4.74
C ASP A 15 13.18 -15.48 4.41
N GLN A 16 12.16 -15.20 5.24
CA GLN A 16 10.80 -15.62 4.97
C GLN A 16 10.24 -14.94 3.72
N VAL A 17 10.40 -13.63 3.59
CA VAL A 17 9.93 -12.87 2.42
C VAL A 17 10.63 -13.36 1.16
N GLU A 18 11.95 -13.53 1.17
CA GLU A 18 12.71 -14.07 0.04
C GLU A 18 12.21 -15.45 -0.36
N ARG A 19 12.06 -16.37 0.60
CA ARG A 19 11.64 -17.75 0.31
C ARG A 19 10.21 -17.84 -0.21
N THR A 20 9.31 -16.97 0.23
CA THR A 20 7.86 -17.15 0.01
C THR A 20 7.24 -16.17 -0.96
N GLN A 21 7.80 -14.97 -1.12
CA GLN A 21 7.15 -13.88 -1.86
C GLN A 21 7.77 -13.59 -3.22
N LEU A 22 8.90 -14.22 -3.60
CA LEU A 22 9.50 -14.03 -4.93
C LEU A 22 8.52 -14.25 -6.10
N PRO A 23 7.61 -15.25 -6.09
CA PRO A 23 6.61 -15.39 -7.14
C PRO A 23 5.66 -14.19 -7.24
N ALA A 24 5.14 -13.70 -6.12
CA ALA A 24 4.24 -12.55 -6.08
C ALA A 24 4.96 -11.24 -6.48
N ILE A 25 6.21 -11.08 -6.04
CA ILE A 25 7.06 -9.95 -6.44
C ILE A 25 7.29 -9.95 -7.97
N ARG A 26 7.55 -11.12 -8.57
CA ARG A 26 7.69 -11.24 -10.02
C ARG A 26 6.39 -10.90 -10.75
N GLN A 27 5.25 -11.41 -10.28
CA GLN A 27 3.95 -11.10 -10.86
C GLN A 27 3.63 -9.60 -10.78
N ALA A 28 3.91 -8.95 -9.65
CA ALA A 28 3.76 -7.50 -9.52
C ALA A 28 4.71 -6.74 -10.46
N ALA A 29 5.96 -7.19 -10.59
CA ALA A 29 6.93 -6.60 -11.50
C ALA A 29 6.52 -6.75 -12.98
N GLU A 30 5.93 -7.89 -13.36
CA GLU A 30 5.37 -8.11 -14.71
C GLU A 30 4.20 -7.17 -15.00
N ALA A 31 3.27 -6.99 -14.07
CA ALA A 31 2.18 -6.02 -14.20
C ALA A 31 2.72 -4.59 -14.37
N CYS A 32 3.69 -4.19 -13.54
CA CYS A 32 4.35 -2.89 -13.64
C CYS A 32 5.05 -2.71 -14.99
N ALA A 33 5.79 -3.73 -15.45
CA ALA A 33 6.50 -3.70 -16.72
C ALA A 33 5.54 -3.60 -17.91
N SER A 34 4.38 -4.28 -17.84
CA SER A 34 3.33 -4.17 -18.86
C SER A 34 2.78 -2.75 -18.94
N SER A 35 2.35 -2.16 -17.80
CA SER A 35 1.84 -0.79 -17.76
C SER A 35 2.85 0.20 -18.33
N ILE A 36 4.10 0.15 -17.87
CA ILE A 36 5.15 1.07 -18.36
C ILE A 36 5.44 0.83 -19.85
N GLY A 37 5.48 -0.44 -20.28
CA GLY A 37 5.70 -0.82 -21.69
C GLY A 37 4.61 -0.29 -22.63
N ASP A 38 3.38 -0.19 -22.14
CA ASP A 38 2.22 0.36 -22.87
C ASP A 38 2.12 1.90 -22.79
N GLY A 39 3.14 2.57 -22.24
CA GLY A 39 3.16 4.02 -22.06
C GLY A 39 2.22 4.51 -20.96
N LYS A 40 1.88 3.62 -20.02
CA LYS A 40 0.99 3.85 -18.87
C LYS A 40 1.80 3.97 -17.58
N LEU A 41 1.11 4.20 -16.47
CA LEU A 41 1.74 4.49 -15.18
C LEU A 41 1.57 3.33 -14.19
N VAL A 42 2.49 3.31 -13.24
CA VAL A 42 2.37 2.54 -12.00
C VAL A 42 2.14 3.50 -10.87
N HIS A 43 0.89 3.62 -10.43
CA HIS A 43 0.51 4.44 -9.30
C HIS A 43 0.93 3.76 -8.00
N LEU A 44 1.54 4.53 -7.09
CA LEU A 44 1.97 4.05 -5.78
C LEU A 44 1.26 4.84 -4.70
N PHE A 45 0.64 4.16 -3.76
CA PHE A 45 -0.05 4.84 -2.66
C PHE A 45 0.04 4.05 -1.37
N GLY A 46 0.14 4.80 -0.28
CA GLY A 46 0.02 4.29 1.07
C GLY A 46 -0.22 5.46 2.01
N THR A 47 -0.50 5.15 3.26
CA THR A 47 -0.85 6.16 4.26
C THR A 47 0.08 6.08 5.46
N GLY A 48 0.44 7.22 6.07
CA GLY A 48 1.42 7.32 7.15
C GLY A 48 2.74 6.66 6.72
N HIS A 49 3.24 5.72 7.53
CA HIS A 49 4.44 4.95 7.19
C HIS A 49 4.31 4.13 5.89
N GLY A 50 3.08 3.76 5.50
CA GLY A 50 2.84 3.10 4.21
C GLY A 50 3.11 4.00 3.01
N ALA A 51 3.12 5.33 3.18
CA ALA A 51 3.49 6.25 2.11
C ALA A 51 5.01 6.26 1.83
N ILE A 52 5.84 5.87 2.81
CA ILE A 52 7.30 5.86 2.67
C ILE A 52 7.76 5.01 1.47
N PRO A 53 7.36 3.74 1.31
CA PRO A 53 7.77 2.97 0.14
C PRO A 53 7.27 3.55 -1.19
N ALA A 54 6.10 4.20 -1.21
CA ALA A 54 5.60 4.88 -2.40
C ALA A 54 6.49 6.07 -2.78
N LEU A 55 6.83 6.92 -1.80
CA LEU A 55 7.68 8.10 -1.99
C LEU A 55 9.15 7.73 -2.26
N GLU A 56 9.63 6.63 -1.66
CA GLU A 56 10.99 6.13 -1.87
C GLU A 56 11.16 5.63 -3.31
N ALA A 57 10.15 4.94 -3.87
CA ALA A 57 10.26 4.36 -5.20
C ALA A 57 10.39 5.42 -6.32
N PHE A 58 9.68 6.55 -6.23
CA PHE A 58 9.74 7.61 -7.22
C PHE A 58 9.27 8.98 -6.67
N PRO A 59 9.92 10.10 -7.03
CA PRO A 59 11.14 10.20 -7.84
C PRO A 59 12.42 10.09 -6.99
N ARG A 60 13.38 9.26 -7.42
CA ARG A 60 14.76 9.26 -6.90
C ARG A 60 15.78 9.00 -8.00
N SER A 61 17.06 9.29 -7.71
CA SER A 61 18.15 8.94 -8.62
C SER A 61 18.20 7.42 -8.82
N GLY A 62 18.13 6.97 -10.07
CA GLY A 62 18.07 5.55 -10.42
C GLY A 62 16.66 4.96 -10.47
N SER A 63 15.60 5.75 -10.30
CA SER A 63 14.23 5.28 -10.58
C SER A 63 13.99 5.09 -12.08
N LEU A 64 13.14 4.12 -12.40
CA LEU A 64 12.56 3.97 -13.74
C LEU A 64 11.43 5.00 -13.93
N VAL A 65 11.39 5.66 -15.08
CA VAL A 65 10.27 6.52 -15.46
C VAL A 65 9.03 5.65 -15.67
N GLY A 66 7.88 6.08 -15.12
CA GLY A 66 6.60 5.36 -15.22
C GLY A 66 5.98 5.05 -13.86
N PHE A 67 6.78 5.01 -12.79
CA PHE A 67 6.25 5.04 -11.43
C PHE A 67 5.74 6.44 -11.06
N HIS A 68 4.63 6.50 -10.34
CA HIS A 68 3.97 7.74 -9.94
C HIS A 68 3.46 7.62 -8.50
N ALA A 69 4.17 8.24 -7.56
CA ALA A 69 3.75 8.30 -6.18
C ALA A 69 2.59 9.29 -5.99
N ILE A 70 1.46 8.79 -5.49
CA ILE A 70 0.32 9.61 -5.04
C ILE A 70 0.58 9.98 -3.58
N ALA A 71 0.76 11.27 -3.32
CA ALA A 71 1.07 11.79 -1.99
C ALA A 71 -0.05 12.71 -1.49
N GLU A 72 -0.99 12.16 -0.73
CA GLU A 72 -2.08 12.92 -0.10
C GLU A 72 -1.60 13.45 1.26
N LEU A 73 -1.22 14.73 1.34
CA LEU A 73 -0.52 15.31 2.49
C LEU A 73 -1.21 15.04 3.86
N PRO A 74 -2.54 15.18 4.01
CA PRO A 74 -3.27 14.92 5.26
C PRO A 74 -3.10 13.51 5.84
N ILE A 75 -2.79 12.53 4.98
CA ILE A 75 -2.67 11.12 5.37
C ILE A 75 -1.31 10.51 5.01
N THR A 76 -0.39 11.30 4.45
CA THR A 76 1.00 10.91 4.17
C THR A 76 1.89 11.22 5.37
N LEU A 77 1.77 12.43 5.93
CA LEU A 77 2.63 12.92 6.99
C LEU A 77 1.90 12.87 8.34
N LEU A 78 2.52 12.22 9.33
CA LEU A 78 2.04 12.20 10.71
C LEU A 78 3.15 12.73 11.63
N HIS A 79 3.28 14.05 11.72
CA HIS A 79 4.29 14.71 12.54
C HIS A 79 3.69 15.45 13.74
N HIS A 80 2.41 15.85 13.66
CA HIS A 80 1.69 16.46 14.78
C HIS A 80 0.91 15.41 15.56
N VAL A 81 1.09 15.39 16.88
CA VAL A 81 0.23 14.58 17.76
C VAL A 81 -1.10 15.30 18.00
N TRP A 82 -1.04 16.61 18.25
CA TRP A 82 -2.17 17.50 18.52
C TRP A 82 -2.18 18.65 17.52
N GLY A 83 -3.37 19.19 17.23
CA GLY A 83 -3.54 20.30 16.29
C GLY A 83 -3.98 19.85 14.89
N ASP A 84 -3.88 20.77 13.95
CA ASP A 84 -4.06 20.54 12.52
C ASP A 84 -3.01 19.54 12.00
N MET A 85 -3.42 18.73 11.02
CA MET A 85 -2.61 17.61 10.51
C MET A 85 -2.22 16.61 11.61
N GLY A 86 -2.98 16.60 12.72
CA GLY A 86 -2.76 15.76 13.87
C GLY A 86 -3.37 14.36 13.76
N VAL A 87 -3.06 13.50 14.75
CA VAL A 87 -3.51 12.09 14.81
C VAL A 87 -5.04 11.95 14.69
N ALA A 88 -5.80 12.90 15.23
CA ALA A 88 -7.27 12.86 15.17
C ALA A 88 -7.81 13.00 13.74
N GLN A 89 -7.34 14.00 13.00
CA GLN A 89 -7.72 14.23 11.60
C GLN A 89 -7.23 13.08 10.71
N TYR A 90 -5.98 12.66 10.88
CA TYR A 90 -5.40 11.50 10.20
C TYR A 90 -6.28 10.25 10.35
N ARG A 91 -6.66 9.90 11.60
CA ARG A 91 -7.51 8.73 11.88
C ARG A 91 -8.94 8.88 11.39
N PHE A 92 -9.45 10.11 11.31
CA PHE A 92 -10.75 10.38 10.71
C PHE A 92 -10.71 10.06 9.21
N LEU A 93 -9.77 10.69 8.48
CA LEU A 93 -9.61 10.51 7.03
C LEU A 93 -9.34 9.06 6.64
N HIS A 94 -8.54 8.33 7.42
CA HIS A 94 -8.30 6.90 7.23
C HIS A 94 -9.58 6.05 7.18
N ARG A 95 -10.58 6.42 7.96
CA ARG A 95 -11.81 5.65 8.16
C ARG A 95 -12.97 6.19 7.33
N GLN A 96 -12.76 7.28 6.59
CA GLN A 96 -13.80 7.92 5.81
C GLN A 96 -13.90 7.25 4.43
N GLU A 97 -14.98 6.49 4.22
CA GLU A 97 -15.33 5.98 2.89
C GLU A 97 -15.65 7.13 1.93
N GLY A 98 -15.28 6.92 0.66
CA GLY A 98 -15.33 7.91 -0.41
C GLY A 98 -14.06 8.75 -0.52
N TYR A 99 -13.21 8.82 0.51
CA TYR A 99 -12.01 9.65 0.45
C TYR A 99 -10.96 9.05 -0.49
N GLY A 100 -10.77 7.72 -0.49
CA GLY A 100 -9.84 7.08 -1.43
C GLY A 100 -10.30 7.22 -2.89
N GLN A 101 -11.61 7.15 -3.12
CA GLN A 101 -12.19 7.42 -4.44
C GLN A 101 -11.90 8.86 -4.89
N ALA A 102 -12.14 9.85 -4.03
CA ALA A 102 -11.88 11.26 -4.35
C ALA A 102 -10.39 11.53 -4.66
N ILE A 103 -9.47 10.84 -3.97
CA ILE A 103 -8.04 10.91 -4.29
C ILE A 103 -7.78 10.39 -5.72
N LEU A 104 -8.28 9.19 -6.05
CA LEU A 104 -8.06 8.61 -7.38
C LEU A 104 -8.71 9.40 -8.52
N GLU A 105 -9.89 9.97 -8.30
CA GLU A 105 -10.59 10.80 -9.30
C GLU A 105 -9.82 12.08 -9.66
N ALA A 106 -8.90 12.54 -8.80
CA ALA A 106 -8.00 13.65 -9.12
C ALA A 106 -6.89 13.27 -10.13
N HIS A 107 -6.72 11.97 -10.42
CA HIS A 107 -5.73 11.45 -11.35
C HIS A 107 -6.39 10.97 -12.65
N ARG A 108 -5.65 11.07 -13.76
CA ARG A 108 -6.04 10.42 -15.01
C ARG A 108 -5.58 8.97 -14.94
N LEU A 109 -6.54 8.08 -14.88
CA LEU A 109 -6.33 6.64 -14.84
C LEU A 109 -6.68 6.01 -16.19
N ASP A 110 -6.04 4.91 -16.48
CA ASP A 110 -6.23 4.07 -17.65
C ASP A 110 -6.34 2.60 -17.21
N PRO A 111 -7.21 1.78 -17.82
CA PRO A 111 -7.32 0.37 -17.46
C PRO A 111 -6.01 -0.42 -17.56
N ALA A 112 -5.04 0.04 -18.36
CA ALA A 112 -3.73 -0.57 -18.47
C ALA A 112 -2.72 -0.07 -17.39
N ASP A 113 -3.11 0.86 -16.51
CA ASP A 113 -2.31 1.24 -15.34
C ASP A 113 -2.29 0.13 -14.28
N THR A 114 -1.25 0.16 -13.45
CA THR A 114 -1.15 -0.66 -12.24
C THR A 114 -1.20 0.24 -11.01
N LEU A 115 -1.90 -0.18 -9.96
CA LEU A 115 -1.91 0.50 -8.65
C LEU A 115 -1.30 -0.41 -7.57
N ILE A 116 -0.23 0.07 -6.93
CA ILE A 116 0.37 -0.59 -5.75
C ILE A 116 -0.06 0.13 -4.48
N LEU A 117 -0.67 -0.62 -3.58
CA LEU A 117 -1.16 -0.17 -2.28
C LEU A 117 -0.32 -0.74 -1.14
N PHE A 118 0.26 0.13 -0.32
CA PHE A 118 1.04 -0.23 0.86
C PHE A 118 0.22 -0.05 2.13
N SER A 119 -0.16 -1.15 2.77
CA SER A 119 -0.90 -1.10 4.03
C SER A 119 -0.74 -2.40 4.83
N HIS A 120 -0.01 -2.36 5.95
CA HIS A 120 0.21 -3.54 6.79
C HIS A 120 -1.09 -4.18 7.29
N SER A 121 -1.98 -3.37 7.87
CA SER A 121 -3.28 -3.88 8.31
C SER A 121 -4.24 -4.11 7.15
N GLY A 122 -4.19 -3.28 6.10
CA GLY A 122 -5.08 -3.40 4.96
C GLY A 122 -6.56 -3.30 5.30
N ILE A 123 -6.94 -2.60 6.39
CA ILE A 123 -8.33 -2.53 6.89
C ILE A 123 -9.02 -1.18 6.75
N ASN A 124 -8.25 -0.11 6.51
CA ASN A 124 -8.79 1.25 6.56
C ASN A 124 -9.58 1.57 5.28
N ALA A 125 -10.69 2.29 5.43
CA ALA A 125 -11.60 2.64 4.34
C ALA A 125 -10.87 3.25 3.14
N VAL A 126 -9.99 4.23 3.38
CA VAL A 126 -9.26 4.92 2.29
C VAL A 126 -8.46 3.97 1.40
N ILE A 127 -7.82 2.93 1.95
CA ILE A 127 -7.06 1.96 1.15
C ILE A 127 -7.99 1.04 0.34
N LEU A 128 -9.12 0.66 0.93
CA LEU A 128 -10.10 -0.21 0.28
C LEU A 128 -10.87 0.54 -0.82
N ASP A 129 -11.22 1.80 -0.60
CA ASP A 129 -11.77 2.70 -1.62
C ASP A 129 -10.84 2.74 -2.83
N MET A 130 -9.55 3.02 -2.61
CA MET A 130 -8.55 3.07 -3.69
C MET A 130 -8.52 1.74 -4.46
N ALA A 131 -8.49 0.60 -3.76
CA ALA A 131 -8.48 -0.72 -4.38
C ALA A 131 -9.76 -0.99 -5.20
N HIS A 132 -10.94 -0.67 -4.65
CA HIS A 132 -12.21 -0.88 -5.31
C HIS A 132 -12.39 0.02 -6.54
N THR A 133 -12.06 1.31 -6.42
CA THR A 133 -12.13 2.27 -7.52
C THR A 133 -11.17 1.88 -8.64
N ALA A 134 -9.93 1.49 -8.34
CA ALA A 134 -8.98 1.02 -9.34
C ALA A 134 -9.49 -0.21 -10.09
N LYS A 135 -10.02 -1.22 -9.38
CA LYS A 135 -10.60 -2.41 -10.01
C LYS A 135 -11.84 -2.09 -10.84
N ALA A 136 -12.68 -1.19 -10.39
CA ALA A 136 -13.85 -0.74 -11.15
C ALA A 136 -13.45 -0.04 -12.47
N GLN A 137 -12.27 0.58 -12.51
CA GLN A 137 -11.70 1.20 -13.71
C GLN A 137 -10.81 0.25 -14.53
N GLY A 138 -10.67 -1.01 -14.11
CA GLY A 138 -9.94 -2.05 -14.84
C GLY A 138 -8.45 -2.14 -14.56
N LEU A 139 -7.92 -1.33 -13.63
CA LEU A 139 -6.50 -1.37 -13.26
C LEU A 139 -6.15 -2.66 -12.55
N THR A 140 -4.89 -3.09 -12.71
CA THR A 140 -4.32 -4.17 -11.87
C THR A 140 -3.99 -3.62 -10.49
N VAL A 141 -4.46 -4.29 -9.43
CA VAL A 141 -4.17 -3.87 -8.05
C VAL A 141 -3.19 -4.82 -7.38
N VAL A 142 -2.06 -4.28 -6.93
CA VAL A 142 -1.06 -4.96 -6.11
C VAL A 142 -1.19 -4.49 -4.66
N GLY A 143 -1.38 -5.41 -3.73
CA GLY A 143 -1.43 -5.13 -2.29
C GLY A 143 -0.15 -5.59 -1.59
N VAL A 144 0.59 -4.65 -0.99
CA VAL A 144 1.71 -4.94 -0.09
C VAL A 144 1.23 -4.79 1.35
N THR A 145 1.10 -5.91 2.06
CA THR A 145 0.41 -5.99 3.35
C THR A 145 1.04 -7.04 4.26
N SER A 146 0.69 -7.08 5.54
CA SER A 146 1.05 -8.20 6.41
C SER A 146 -0.17 -9.08 6.59
N ARG A 147 -0.12 -10.33 6.13
CA ARG A 147 -1.20 -11.28 6.39
C ARG A 147 -1.32 -11.65 7.87
N PRO A 148 -0.21 -11.91 8.62
CA PRO A 148 -0.31 -12.17 10.06
C PRO A 148 -1.04 -11.05 10.82
N HIS A 149 -0.76 -9.78 10.49
CA HIS A 149 -1.46 -8.65 11.09
C HIS A 149 -2.89 -8.55 10.56
N SER A 150 -3.06 -8.50 9.24
CA SER A 150 -4.33 -8.16 8.58
C SER A 150 -5.43 -9.17 8.93
N SER A 151 -5.11 -10.46 9.01
CA SER A 151 -6.08 -11.53 9.31
C SER A 151 -6.60 -11.51 10.76
N GLU A 152 -5.88 -10.87 11.69
CA GLU A 152 -6.27 -10.80 13.11
C GLU A 152 -7.08 -9.53 13.47
N VAL A 153 -7.12 -8.55 12.57
CA VAL A 153 -7.83 -7.29 12.79
C VAL A 153 -9.14 -7.21 12.00
N GLN A 154 -10.11 -6.48 12.55
CA GLN A 154 -11.42 -6.27 11.93
C GLN A 154 -11.32 -5.22 10.80
N PRO A 155 -11.90 -5.49 9.62
CA PRO A 155 -11.99 -4.51 8.54
C PRO A 155 -12.82 -3.30 8.99
N ARG A 156 -12.49 -2.11 8.45
CA ARG A 156 -13.19 -0.85 8.74
C ARG A 156 -13.92 -0.26 7.53
N HIS A 157 -13.94 -1.00 6.43
CA HIS A 157 -14.67 -0.67 5.21
C HIS A 157 -15.97 -1.49 5.14
N SER A 158 -17.04 -0.89 4.66
CA SER A 158 -18.39 -1.44 4.56
C SER A 158 -18.47 -2.73 3.74
N SER A 159 -17.52 -2.93 2.81
CA SER A 159 -17.36 -4.20 2.08
C SER A 159 -17.09 -5.42 2.97
N GLY A 160 -16.63 -5.22 4.21
CA GLY A 160 -16.16 -6.29 5.10
C GLY A 160 -14.86 -6.97 4.64
N LYS A 161 -14.16 -6.41 3.65
CA LYS A 161 -12.92 -6.95 3.09
C LYS A 161 -11.68 -6.26 3.60
N ARG A 162 -10.55 -6.94 3.45
CA ARG A 162 -9.19 -6.45 3.65
C ARG A 162 -8.48 -6.31 2.31
N LEU A 163 -7.39 -5.55 2.27
CA LEU A 163 -6.63 -5.31 1.03
C LEU A 163 -6.22 -6.62 0.32
N TYR A 164 -5.74 -7.62 1.06
CA TYR A 164 -5.34 -8.91 0.47
C TYR A 164 -6.50 -9.69 -0.16
N GLU A 165 -7.75 -9.37 0.18
CA GLU A 165 -8.96 -10.02 -0.35
C GLU A 165 -9.49 -9.30 -1.60
N VAL A 166 -8.94 -8.12 -1.91
CA VAL A 166 -9.35 -7.29 -3.06
C VAL A 166 -8.26 -7.25 -4.13
N ALA A 167 -6.99 -7.19 -3.75
CA ALA A 167 -5.86 -7.11 -4.66
C ALA A 167 -5.74 -8.34 -5.58
N ASP A 168 -5.28 -8.12 -6.81
CA ASP A 168 -5.00 -9.16 -7.80
C ASP A 168 -3.67 -9.87 -7.52
N VAL A 169 -2.69 -9.13 -7.00
CA VAL A 169 -1.40 -9.64 -6.52
C VAL A 169 -1.21 -9.22 -5.07
N VAL A 170 -0.86 -10.17 -4.20
CA VAL A 170 -0.60 -9.90 -2.78
C VAL A 170 0.85 -10.22 -2.46
N ILE A 171 1.57 -9.24 -1.94
CA ILE A 171 2.92 -9.39 -1.39
C ILE A 171 2.80 -9.31 0.13
N ASP A 172 3.01 -10.44 0.81
CA ASP A 172 2.96 -10.54 2.27
C ASP A 172 4.31 -10.19 2.90
N THR A 173 4.35 -9.11 3.67
CA THR A 173 5.57 -8.68 4.37
C THR A 173 5.95 -9.62 5.52
N GLY A 174 5.01 -10.47 5.98
CA GLY A 174 5.23 -11.38 7.11
C GLY A 174 5.38 -10.68 8.46
N ALA A 175 5.22 -9.35 8.53
CA ALA A 175 5.32 -8.59 9.77
C ALA A 175 4.26 -9.09 10.78
N PRO A 176 4.60 -9.27 12.06
CA PRO A 176 3.65 -9.76 13.06
C PRO A 176 2.56 -8.73 13.40
N LEU A 177 1.53 -9.17 14.14
CA LEU A 177 0.49 -8.30 14.67
C LEU A 177 1.10 -7.13 15.47
N GLY A 178 0.64 -5.92 15.19
CA GLY A 178 1.08 -4.70 15.89
C GLY A 178 2.38 -4.09 15.35
N ASP A 179 2.93 -4.64 14.26
CA ASP A 179 4.13 -4.14 13.58
C ASP A 179 5.39 -4.14 14.48
N ALA A 180 5.47 -5.08 15.44
CA ALA A 180 6.54 -5.19 16.46
C ALA A 180 7.03 -6.62 16.72
#